data_AF-A0A7Y3LXP2-F1
#
_entry.id   AF-A0A7Y3LXP2-F1
#
_cell.length_a   1.000
_cell.length_b   1.000
_cell.length_c   1.000
_cell.angle_alpha   90.00
_cell.angle_beta   90.00
_cell.angle_gamma   90.00
#
_symmetry.space_group_name_H-M   'P 1'
#
loop_
_entity.id
_entity.type
_entity.pdbx_description
1 polymer ?
#
loop_
_entity_poly.entity_id
_entity_poly.type
_entity_poly.pdbx_seq_one_letter_code
_entity_poly.pdbx_strand_id
1 'polypeptide(L)'
;MLKWYVVGYLLLVPVVVPGFMAAQSPPQHVDGAARPVLAGISLLTAVVVAWAAGRGQSFRWWLPLARAAVLLGLCAAAVALTRSQLEPGALRATMEEPADPYAKWMVTSMLEIPAAGLTAMVFFLVVRWWGRQAADSPGRPRRPRPPSRPTLPEPGEIWLAMVPYREGTGEESQHYCVVVSCHEDHAGVLQITSQNKDARRDHIRIPNDGWDEVSGKDHWMEIDVPLREVPYEKFLTVSPQGRCPATTWGQIQAAHPTQLARRPDHPAPATVPEPLTGWRKLTRRHVRSGSTP
;
A
#
# COMPACT_ATOMS: atom_id res chain seq x y z
N MET A 1 -15.63 9.71 0.90
CA MET A 1 -15.85 10.95 1.66
C MET A 1 -16.66 10.73 2.94
N LEU A 2 -17.86 10.11 2.89
CA LEU A 2 -18.72 9.90 4.06
C LEU A 2 -18.01 9.27 5.29
N LYS A 3 -17.17 8.24 5.08
CA LYS A 3 -16.40 7.60 6.16
C LYS A 3 -15.51 8.58 6.94
N TRP A 4 -14.87 9.53 6.25
CA TRP A 4 -13.95 10.48 6.88
C TRP A 4 -14.68 11.61 7.59
N TYR A 5 -15.89 11.93 7.15
CA TYR A 5 -16.79 12.83 7.88
C TYR A 5 -17.19 12.24 9.24
N VAL A 6 -17.57 10.95 9.27
CA VAL A 6 -17.87 10.24 10.52
C VAL A 6 -16.64 10.18 11.45
N VAL A 7 -15.46 9.90 10.90
CA VAL A 7 -14.21 9.93 11.68
C VAL A 7 -13.93 11.33 12.24
N GLY A 8 -14.08 12.38 11.43
CA GLY A 8 -13.92 13.77 11.89
C GLY A 8 -14.88 14.12 13.02
N TYR A 9 -16.15 13.70 12.90
CA TYR A 9 -17.15 13.88 13.96
C TYR A 9 -16.72 13.17 15.25
N LEU A 10 -16.37 11.88 15.19
CA LEU A 10 -15.96 11.09 16.36
C LEU A 10 -14.70 11.64 17.05
N LEU A 11 -13.75 12.18 16.29
CA LEU A 11 -12.56 12.82 16.84
C LEU A 11 -12.89 14.12 17.58
N LEU A 12 -13.93 14.85 17.14
CA LEU A 12 -14.35 16.12 17.74
C LEU A 12 -15.53 16.01 18.71
N VAL A 13 -16.07 14.81 18.96
CA VAL A 13 -17.11 14.54 19.97
C VAL A 13 -16.88 15.27 21.31
N PRO A 14 -15.68 15.27 21.93
CA PRO A 14 -15.46 15.97 23.20
C PRO A 14 -15.54 17.50 23.12
N VAL A 15 -15.58 18.08 21.92
CA VAL A 15 -15.69 19.53 21.67
C VAL A 15 -17.08 19.88 21.17
N VAL A 16 -17.58 19.12 20.20
CA VAL A 16 -18.87 19.34 19.52
C VAL A 16 -20.04 19.13 20.47
N VAL A 17 -20.02 18.04 21.26
CA VAL A 17 -21.14 17.70 22.15
C VAL A 17 -21.31 18.71 23.30
N PRO A 18 -20.26 19.11 24.04
CA PRO A 18 -20.42 20.15 25.06
C PRO A 18 -20.84 21.50 24.48
N GLY A 19 -20.31 21.88 23.32
CA GLY A 19 -20.70 23.12 22.64
C GLY A 19 -22.18 23.12 22.22
N PHE A 20 -22.67 21.98 21.74
CA PHE A 20 -24.09 21.80 21.39
C PHE A 20 -24.98 21.95 22.61
N MET A 21 -24.65 21.25 23.69
CA MET A 21 -25.43 21.24 24.93
C MET A 21 -25.50 22.64 25.55
N ALA A 22 -24.39 23.38 25.53
CA ALA A 22 -24.35 24.75 26.01
C ALA A 22 -25.18 25.72 25.15
N ALA A 23 -25.38 25.41 23.86
CA ALA A 23 -26.16 26.22 22.93
C ALA A 23 -27.68 25.95 23.00
N GLN A 24 -28.13 24.92 23.73
CA GLN A 24 -29.56 24.65 23.91
C GLN A 24 -30.24 25.66 24.84
N SER A 25 -31.57 25.78 24.72
CA SER A 25 -32.40 26.57 25.64
C SER A 25 -33.40 25.65 26.36
N PRO A 26 -33.27 25.41 27.68
CA PRO A 26 -32.23 25.95 28.58
C PRO A 26 -30.83 25.32 28.37
N PRO A 27 -29.74 26.02 28.72
CA PRO A 27 -28.37 25.52 28.56
C PRO A 27 -28.13 24.25 29.38
N GLN A 28 -27.60 23.22 28.72
CA GLN A 28 -27.24 21.96 29.36
C GLN A 28 -25.72 21.84 29.47
N HIS A 29 -25.25 21.24 30.56
CA HIS A 29 -23.82 21.00 30.79
C HIS A 29 -23.54 19.50 30.80
N VAL A 30 -22.43 19.12 30.18
CA VAL A 30 -21.94 17.74 30.23
C VAL A 30 -21.20 17.58 31.56
N ASP A 31 -21.82 16.89 32.52
CA ASP A 31 -21.31 16.72 33.88
C ASP A 31 -20.75 15.31 34.16
N GLY A 32 -19.92 15.23 35.21
CA GLY A 32 -19.44 13.98 35.79
C GLY A 32 -18.74 13.02 34.81
N ALA A 33 -19.24 11.79 34.74
CA ALA A 33 -18.64 10.68 34.00
C ALA A 33 -18.75 10.82 32.47
N ALA A 34 -19.56 11.73 31.94
CA ALA A 34 -19.74 11.86 30.49
C ALA A 34 -18.50 12.44 29.80
N ARG A 35 -17.79 13.41 30.40
CA ARG A 35 -16.58 14.01 29.82
C ARG A 35 -15.47 12.99 29.51
N PRO A 36 -15.06 12.12 30.45
CA PRO A 36 -14.04 11.11 30.16
C PRO A 36 -14.51 10.08 29.12
N VAL A 37 -15.82 9.79 29.02
CA VAL A 37 -16.37 8.92 27.97
C VAL A 37 -16.22 9.55 26.58
N LEU A 38 -16.57 10.83 26.42
CA LEU A 38 -16.41 11.55 25.16
C LEU A 38 -14.94 11.63 24.73
N ALA A 39 -14.03 11.88 25.68
CA ALA A 39 -12.59 11.85 25.44
C ALA A 39 -12.11 10.44 25.05
N GLY A 40 -12.65 9.40 25.71
CA GLY A 40 -12.37 7.99 25.39
C GLY A 40 -12.78 7.61 23.96
N ILE A 41 -13.93 8.08 23.47
CA ILE A 41 -14.38 7.85 22.09
C ILE A 41 -13.41 8.46 21.08
N SER A 42 -12.98 9.70 21.32
CA SER A 42 -12.02 10.40 20.44
C SER A 42 -10.66 9.69 20.44
N LEU A 43 -10.15 9.31 21.63
CA LEU A 43 -8.90 8.57 21.77
C LEU A 43 -8.97 7.21 21.07
N LEU A 44 -10.04 6.44 21.30
CA LEU A 44 -10.24 5.14 20.66
C LEU A 44 -10.26 5.27 19.13
N THR A 45 -10.98 6.27 18.61
CA THR A 45 -11.04 6.56 17.18
C THR A 45 -9.65 6.86 16.62
N ALA A 46 -8.88 7.71 17.30
CA ALA A 46 -7.51 8.05 16.89
C ALA A 46 -6.59 6.82 16.89
N VAL A 47 -6.68 5.96 17.91
CA VAL A 47 -5.93 4.69 17.99
C VAL A 47 -6.31 3.75 16.84
N VAL A 48 -7.61 3.60 16.54
CA VAL A 48 -8.07 2.76 15.43
C VAL A 48 -7.57 3.28 14.08
N VAL A 49 -7.62 4.59 13.84
CA VAL A 49 -7.09 5.21 12.61
C VAL A 49 -5.58 5.00 12.51
N ALA A 50 -4.84 5.24 13.59
CA ALA A 50 -3.39 5.05 13.65
C ALA A 50 -2.97 3.59 13.45
N TRP A 51 -3.71 2.65 14.04
CA TRP A 51 -3.50 1.22 13.88
C TRP A 51 -3.80 0.78 12.43
N ALA A 52 -4.94 1.20 11.88
CA ALA A 52 -5.32 0.87 10.51
C ALA A 52 -4.31 1.43 9.49
N ALA A 53 -3.79 2.64 9.69
CA ALA A 53 -2.76 3.24 8.85
C ALA A 53 -1.42 2.47 8.91
N GLY A 54 -1.15 1.80 10.03
CA GLY A 54 0.06 1.03 10.28
C GLY A 54 -0.03 -0.47 9.99
N ARG A 55 -1.17 -0.99 9.54
CA ARG A 55 -1.30 -2.41 9.19
C ARG A 55 -0.26 -2.79 8.12
N GLY A 56 0.51 -3.85 8.39
CA GLY A 56 1.61 -4.31 7.54
C GLY A 56 3.00 -3.81 7.92
N GLN A 57 3.13 -2.90 8.91
CA GLN A 57 4.43 -2.49 9.46
C GLN A 57 4.80 -3.36 10.67
N SER A 58 6.10 -3.42 11.02
CA SER A 58 6.56 -4.16 12.20
C SER A 58 5.84 -3.67 13.47
N PHE A 59 5.13 -4.59 14.13
CA PHE A 59 4.25 -4.25 15.25
C PHE A 59 5.07 -3.78 16.46
N ARG A 60 5.06 -2.48 16.71
CA ARG A 60 5.57 -1.84 17.93
C ARG A 60 4.39 -1.29 18.71
N TRP A 61 4.12 -1.86 19.87
CA TRP A 61 2.92 -1.57 20.68
C TRP A 61 2.76 -0.08 21.06
N TRP A 62 3.86 0.69 21.17
CA TRP A 62 3.84 2.12 21.49
C TRP A 62 3.60 3.03 20.26
N LEU A 63 3.89 2.54 19.05
CA LEU A 63 3.79 3.31 17.82
C LEU A 63 2.35 3.76 17.47
N PRO A 64 1.29 2.93 17.62
CA PRO A 64 -0.08 3.40 17.39
C PRO A 64 -0.50 4.46 18.40
N LEU A 65 -0.01 4.41 19.65
CA LEU A 65 -0.30 5.42 20.67
C LEU A 65 0.35 6.77 20.33
N ALA A 66 1.63 6.75 19.94
CA ALA A 66 2.33 7.95 19.50
C ALA A 66 1.64 8.58 18.27
N ARG A 67 1.25 7.76 17.30
CA ARG A 67 0.50 8.18 16.10
C ARG A 67 -0.87 8.76 16.45
N ALA A 68 -1.60 8.15 17.39
CA ALA A 68 -2.88 8.66 17.86
C ALA A 68 -2.72 10.04 18.52
N ALA A 69 -1.68 10.23 19.35
CA ALA A 69 -1.39 11.53 19.96
C ALA A 69 -1.07 12.61 18.90
N VAL A 70 -0.27 12.27 17.88
CA VAL A 70 0.02 13.18 16.76
C VAL A 70 -1.26 13.53 16.00
N LEU A 71 -2.10 12.55 15.69
CA LEU A 71 -3.36 12.77 14.99
C LEU A 71 -4.30 13.71 15.78
N LEU A 72 -4.47 13.47 17.08
CA LEU A 72 -5.27 14.34 17.94
C LEU A 72 -4.71 15.77 17.98
N GLY A 73 -3.39 15.92 18.09
CA GLY A 73 -2.71 17.22 18.03
C GLY A 73 -2.93 17.95 16.70
N LEU A 74 -2.85 17.23 15.57
CA LEU A 74 -3.11 17.79 14.25
C LEU A 74 -4.57 18.22 14.08
N CYS A 75 -5.52 17.42 14.57
CA CYS A 75 -6.94 17.79 14.54
C CYS A 75 -7.22 19.03 15.41
N ALA A 76 -6.62 19.12 16.61
CA ALA A 76 -6.75 20.30 17.47
C ALA A 76 -6.16 21.55 16.80
N ALA A 77 -4.99 21.43 16.18
CA ALA A 77 -4.36 22.52 15.43
C ALA A 77 -5.20 22.96 14.22
N ALA A 78 -5.76 22.01 13.47
CA ALA A 78 -6.65 22.31 12.35
C ALA A 78 -7.89 23.08 12.79
N VAL A 79 -8.54 22.66 13.88
CA VAL A 79 -9.68 23.38 14.46
C VAL A 79 -9.29 24.78 14.95
N ALA A 80 -8.15 24.92 15.64
CA ALA A 80 -7.66 26.22 16.09
C ALA A 80 -7.42 27.18 14.91
N LEU A 81 -6.85 26.67 13.80
CA LEU A 81 -6.66 27.43 12.56
C LEU A 81 -8.00 27.81 11.92
N THR A 82 -8.96 26.89 11.84
CA THR A 82 -10.30 27.20 11.32
C THR A 82 -10.96 28.32 12.12
N ARG A 83 -10.86 28.28 13.46
CA ARG A 83 -11.37 29.32 14.34
C ARG A 83 -10.66 30.67 14.14
N SER A 84 -9.33 30.69 14.05
CA SER A 84 -8.58 31.95 13.85
C SER A 84 -8.88 32.61 12.50
N GLN A 85 -9.18 31.82 11.47
CA GLN A 85 -9.51 32.34 10.14
C GLN A 85 -10.94 32.88 10.04
N LEU A 86 -11.84 32.45 10.93
CA LEU A 86 -13.24 32.89 10.97
C LEU A 86 -13.45 34.21 11.73
N GLU A 87 -12.50 34.62 12.57
CA GLU A 87 -12.62 35.80 13.45
C GLU A 87 -12.43 37.19 12.78
N PRO A 88 -11.72 37.42 11.65
CA PRO A 88 -11.49 38.81 11.22
C PRO A 88 -12.57 39.48 10.35
N GLY A 89 -13.53 38.78 9.71
CA GLY A 89 -14.49 39.51 8.85
C GLY A 89 -15.62 38.75 8.16
N ALA A 90 -15.47 37.46 7.84
CA ALA A 90 -16.50 36.73 7.07
C ALA A 90 -17.76 36.40 7.88
N LEU A 91 -17.62 36.09 9.18
CA LEU A 91 -18.76 35.84 10.06
C LEU A 91 -19.46 37.15 10.49
N ARG A 92 -18.72 38.27 10.50
CA ARG A 92 -19.22 39.60 10.91
C ARG A 92 -20.18 40.19 9.87
N ALA A 93 -19.96 39.90 8.58
CA ALA A 93 -20.84 40.34 7.50
C ALA A 93 -22.15 39.52 7.38
N THR A 94 -22.25 38.36 8.06
CA THR A 94 -23.46 37.52 8.10
C THR A 94 -24.19 37.56 9.45
N MET A 95 -23.65 38.23 10.46
CA MET A 95 -24.21 38.35 11.81
C MET A 95 -24.18 39.80 12.32
N GLU A 96 -25.03 40.67 11.78
CA GLU A 96 -25.55 41.83 12.53
C GLU A 96 -26.62 41.32 13.53
N GLU A 97 -26.19 40.95 14.75
CA GLU A 97 -26.96 40.68 16.00
C GLU A 97 -28.30 39.88 16.02
N PRO A 98 -28.67 39.30 17.17
CA PRO A 98 -28.03 38.19 17.85
C PRO A 98 -28.45 36.88 17.14
N ALA A 99 -27.57 36.32 16.30
CA ALA A 99 -27.82 34.98 15.79
C ALA A 99 -27.81 34.01 16.97
N ASP A 100 -28.93 33.31 17.16
CA ASP A 100 -29.15 32.22 18.12
C ASP A 100 -27.82 31.49 18.42
N PRO A 101 -27.39 31.36 19.70
CA PRO A 101 -26.20 30.61 20.08
C PRO A 101 -26.06 29.26 19.36
N TYR A 102 -27.19 28.64 19.05
CA TYR A 102 -27.29 27.43 18.24
C TYR A 102 -26.80 27.63 16.79
N ALA A 103 -27.22 28.70 16.10
CA ALA A 103 -26.84 28.99 14.73
C ALA A 103 -25.32 29.23 14.60
N LYS A 104 -24.72 29.96 15.56
CA LYS A 104 -23.27 30.15 15.62
C LYS A 104 -22.52 28.82 15.81
N TRP A 105 -23.00 27.98 16.73
CA TRP A 105 -22.44 26.66 16.96
C TRP A 105 -22.57 25.75 15.74
N MET A 106 -23.70 25.81 15.02
CA MET A 106 -23.95 24.98 13.85
C MET A 106 -23.00 25.34 12.70
N VAL A 107 -22.84 26.62 12.38
CA VAL A 107 -21.96 27.09 11.29
C VAL A 107 -20.50 26.72 11.57
N THR A 108 -20.03 26.92 12.80
CA THR A 108 -18.66 26.55 13.19
C THR A 108 -18.44 25.04 13.12
N SER A 109 -19.39 24.24 13.61
CA SER A 109 -19.33 22.77 13.56
C SER A 109 -19.32 22.21 12.13
N MET A 110 -20.06 22.85 11.20
CA MET A 110 -20.07 22.44 9.78
C MET A 110 -18.71 22.58 9.10
N LEU A 111 -17.82 23.44 9.60
CA LEU A 111 -16.47 23.62 9.08
C LEU A 111 -15.44 22.78 9.86
N GLU A 112 -15.56 22.68 11.18
CA GLU A 112 -14.61 21.96 12.03
C GLU A 112 -14.61 20.44 11.78
N ILE A 113 -15.79 19.83 11.62
CA ILE A 113 -15.95 18.38 11.40
C ILE A 113 -15.27 17.90 10.09
N PRO A 114 -15.54 18.49 8.91
CA PRO A 114 -14.86 18.09 7.68
C PRO A 114 -13.36 18.42 7.70
N ALA A 115 -12.94 19.52 8.35
CA ALA A 115 -11.53 19.82 8.52
C ALA A 115 -10.80 18.72 9.30
N ALA A 116 -11.33 18.31 10.45
CA ALA A 116 -10.77 17.20 11.23
C ALA A 116 -10.80 15.86 10.45
N GLY A 117 -11.87 15.59 9.70
CA GLY A 117 -11.97 14.42 8.83
C GLY A 117 -10.92 14.40 7.72
N LEU A 118 -10.67 15.55 7.08
CA LEU A 118 -9.63 15.73 6.07
C LEU A 118 -8.23 15.55 6.67
N THR A 119 -7.98 16.13 7.84
CA THR A 119 -6.71 15.93 8.58
C THR A 119 -6.47 14.46 8.87
N ALA A 120 -7.48 13.73 9.37
CA ALA A 120 -7.37 12.30 9.63
C ALA A 120 -7.12 11.48 8.34
N MET A 121 -7.77 11.85 7.24
CA MET A 121 -7.54 11.22 5.93
C MET A 121 -6.11 11.44 5.44
N VAL A 122 -5.62 12.67 5.46
CA VAL A 122 -4.25 13.01 5.03
C VAL A 122 -3.23 12.30 5.92
N PHE A 123 -3.41 12.34 7.24
CA PHE A 123 -2.57 11.61 8.18
C PHE A 123 -2.50 10.12 7.85
N PHE A 124 -3.66 9.48 7.65
CA PHE A 124 -3.75 8.06 7.29
C PHE A 124 -2.97 7.75 6.02
N LEU A 125 -3.16 8.55 4.96
CA LEU A 125 -2.48 8.37 3.67
C LEU A 125 -0.97 8.54 3.80
N VAL A 126 -0.51 9.58 4.52
CA VAL A 126 0.91 9.85 4.74
C VAL A 126 1.59 8.72 5.52
N VAL A 127 0.99 8.27 6.63
CA VAL A 127 1.54 7.18 7.44
C VAL A 127 1.62 5.88 6.65
N ARG A 128 0.60 5.60 5.83
CA ARG A 128 0.54 4.41 4.98
C ARG A 128 1.55 4.49 3.83
N TRP A 129 1.68 5.64 3.19
CA TRP A 129 2.69 5.90 2.16
C TRP A 129 4.12 5.71 2.70
N TRP A 130 4.42 6.27 3.87
CA TRP A 130 5.71 6.04 4.54
C TRP A 130 5.94 4.59 4.92
N GLY A 131 4.91 3.85 5.31
CA GLY A 131 5.01 2.41 5.54
C GLY A 131 5.46 1.63 4.31
N ARG A 132 4.92 1.99 3.14
CA ARG A 132 5.31 1.38 1.85
C ARG A 132 6.77 1.69 1.52
N GLN A 133 7.22 2.92 1.75
CA GLN A 133 8.62 3.31 1.55
C GLN A 133 9.59 2.69 2.56
N ALA A 134 9.16 2.51 3.82
CA ALA A 134 10.01 1.93 4.86
C ALA A 134 10.17 0.42 4.70
N ALA A 135 9.21 -0.27 4.08
CA ALA A 135 9.36 -1.66 3.65
C ALA A 135 10.45 -1.84 2.57
N ASP A 136 10.82 -0.76 1.86
CA ASP A 136 11.97 -0.71 0.94
C ASP A 136 13.32 -0.43 1.66
N SER A 137 13.43 -0.66 2.98
CA SER A 137 14.61 -0.36 3.79
C SER A 137 15.87 -1.21 3.50
N PRO A 138 17.08 -0.71 3.84
CA PRO A 138 18.18 -0.59 2.90
C PRO A 138 19.27 -1.66 3.10
N GLY A 139 19.56 -2.41 2.03
CA GLY A 139 20.74 -3.27 1.94
C GLY A 139 21.55 -3.08 0.65
N ARG A 140 21.13 -2.20 -0.26
CA ARG A 140 21.84 -1.96 -1.53
C ARG A 140 21.81 -0.48 -1.89
N PRO A 141 22.96 0.16 -2.14
CA PRO A 141 22.99 1.58 -2.51
C PRO A 141 22.34 1.75 -3.88
N ARG A 142 21.21 2.45 -3.94
CA ARG A 142 20.57 2.86 -5.20
C ARG A 142 20.86 4.35 -5.40
N ARG A 143 21.55 4.68 -6.50
CA ARG A 143 21.81 6.06 -6.94
C ARG A 143 20.49 6.83 -7.07
N PRO A 144 20.50 8.17 -6.88
CA PRO A 144 19.31 9.01 -7.06
C PRO A 144 18.78 8.85 -8.48
N ARG A 145 17.52 8.42 -8.63
CA ARG A 145 16.88 8.30 -9.94
C ARG A 145 16.13 9.61 -10.27
N PRO A 146 16.33 10.20 -11.46
CA PRO A 146 15.58 11.38 -11.93
C PRO A 146 14.08 11.05 -12.15
N PRO A 147 13.21 12.06 -12.36
CA PRO A 147 11.75 11.89 -12.39
C PRO A 147 11.27 10.77 -13.33
N SER A 148 10.24 10.10 -12.84
CA SER A 148 9.83 8.70 -13.07
C SER A 148 9.45 8.33 -14.50
N ARG A 149 10.21 7.38 -15.07
CA ARG A 149 9.66 6.37 -16.00
C ARG A 149 8.69 5.47 -15.23
N PRO A 150 7.66 4.88 -15.88
CA PRO A 150 6.80 3.87 -15.25
C PRO A 150 7.65 2.82 -14.54
N THR A 151 7.27 2.47 -13.31
CA THR A 151 7.95 1.39 -12.58
C THR A 151 7.61 0.09 -13.28
N LEU A 152 8.62 -0.62 -13.76
CA LEU A 152 8.41 -1.95 -14.34
C LEU A 152 7.90 -2.88 -13.22
N PRO A 153 6.84 -3.67 -13.47
CA PRO A 153 6.33 -4.64 -12.51
C PRO A 153 7.43 -5.59 -12.02
N GLU A 154 7.47 -5.85 -10.71
CA GLU A 154 8.42 -6.79 -10.09
C GLU A 154 7.72 -8.05 -9.58
N PRO A 155 8.41 -9.21 -9.50
CA PRO A 155 7.86 -10.42 -8.91
C PRO A 155 7.34 -10.20 -7.49
N GLY A 156 6.17 -10.73 -7.20
CA GLY A 156 5.47 -10.59 -5.92
C GLY A 156 4.69 -9.30 -5.77
N GLU A 157 4.58 -8.46 -6.79
CA GLU A 157 3.69 -7.30 -6.79
C GLU A 157 2.31 -7.63 -7.35
N ILE A 158 1.31 -6.91 -6.84
CA ILE A 158 -0.08 -6.97 -7.30
C ILE A 158 -0.37 -5.75 -8.18
N TRP A 159 -0.87 -6.00 -9.39
CA TRP A 159 -1.14 -4.96 -10.39
C TRP A 159 -2.54 -5.11 -10.97
N LEU A 160 -3.09 -4.01 -11.49
CA LEU A 160 -4.28 -4.02 -12.34
C LEU A 160 -3.84 -4.04 -13.80
N ALA A 161 -4.28 -5.03 -14.57
CA ALA A 161 -3.88 -5.20 -15.96
C ALA A 161 -5.01 -5.78 -16.83
N MET A 162 -4.85 -5.68 -18.14
CA MET A 162 -5.64 -6.46 -19.11
C MET A 162 -5.03 -7.86 -19.19
N VAL A 163 -5.70 -8.84 -18.57
CA VAL A 163 -5.22 -10.22 -18.49
C VAL A 163 -5.97 -11.06 -19.53
N PRO A 164 -5.28 -11.79 -20.42
CA PRO A 164 -5.91 -12.65 -21.42
C PRO A 164 -6.67 -13.80 -20.77
N TYR A 165 -7.80 -14.22 -21.32
CA TYR A 165 -8.50 -15.42 -20.87
C TYR A 165 -7.70 -16.69 -21.15
N ARG A 166 -7.90 -17.72 -20.33
CA ARG A 166 -7.17 -19.01 -20.45
C ARG A 166 -7.37 -19.69 -21.79
N GLU A 167 -8.56 -19.56 -22.37
CA GLU A 167 -8.99 -20.31 -23.55
C GLU A 167 -8.30 -19.85 -24.84
N GLY A 168 -7.42 -18.84 -24.77
CA GLY A 168 -6.58 -18.43 -25.91
C GLY A 168 -7.38 -17.77 -27.04
N THR A 169 -8.60 -17.32 -26.77
CA THR A 169 -9.47 -16.62 -27.74
C THR A 169 -8.94 -15.25 -28.15
N GLY A 170 -7.86 -14.78 -27.55
CA GLY A 170 -7.31 -13.42 -27.72
C GLY A 170 -8.10 -12.36 -26.96
N GLU A 171 -9.18 -12.73 -26.29
CA GLU A 171 -9.95 -11.83 -25.43
C GLU A 171 -9.22 -11.61 -24.10
N GLU A 172 -9.25 -10.36 -23.62
CA GLU A 172 -8.60 -9.94 -22.39
C GLU A 172 -9.60 -9.17 -21.52
N SER A 173 -9.37 -9.16 -20.22
CA SER A 173 -10.22 -8.41 -19.30
C SER A 173 -9.45 -7.80 -18.16
N GLN A 174 -9.98 -6.70 -17.63
CA GLN A 174 -9.37 -5.98 -16.54
C GLN A 174 -9.44 -6.81 -15.25
N HIS A 175 -8.28 -7.25 -14.75
CA HIS A 175 -8.18 -8.03 -13.52
C HIS A 175 -6.99 -7.58 -12.68
N TYR A 176 -7.13 -7.76 -11.36
CA TYR A 176 -5.96 -7.78 -10.51
C TYR A 176 -5.15 -9.05 -10.79
N CYS A 177 -3.82 -8.94 -10.77
CA CYS A 177 -2.92 -10.04 -11.02
C CYS A 177 -1.67 -9.95 -10.12
N VAL A 178 -1.11 -11.10 -9.76
CA VAL A 178 0.20 -11.19 -9.11
C VAL A 178 1.25 -11.41 -10.19
N VAL A 179 2.29 -10.60 -10.20
CA VAL A 179 3.46 -10.79 -11.07
C VAL A 179 4.32 -11.91 -10.50
N VAL A 180 4.60 -12.94 -11.30
CA VAL A 180 5.39 -14.10 -10.89
C VAL A 180 6.78 -14.09 -11.53
N SER A 181 6.86 -13.76 -12.82
CA SER A 181 8.12 -13.61 -13.57
C SER A 181 8.10 -12.34 -14.41
N CYS A 182 9.29 -11.81 -14.69
CA CYS A 182 9.46 -10.65 -15.58
C CYS A 182 10.40 -11.04 -16.71
N HIS A 183 10.00 -10.70 -17.94
CA HIS A 183 10.76 -10.87 -19.16
C HIS A 183 11.10 -9.49 -19.75
N GLU A 184 11.76 -9.44 -20.90
CA GLU A 184 12.21 -8.18 -21.50
C GLU A 184 11.04 -7.26 -21.91
N ASP A 185 9.94 -7.84 -22.41
CA ASP A 185 8.79 -7.16 -23.00
C ASP A 185 7.45 -7.44 -22.30
N HIS A 186 7.37 -8.50 -21.49
CA HIS A 186 6.15 -8.90 -20.78
C HIS A 186 6.43 -9.43 -19.37
N ALA A 187 5.38 -9.55 -18.57
CA ALA A 187 5.40 -10.22 -17.29
C ALA A 187 4.54 -11.49 -17.32
N GLY A 188 5.01 -12.54 -16.65
CA GLY A 188 4.20 -13.72 -16.36
C GLY A 188 3.40 -13.49 -15.09
N VAL A 189 2.07 -13.53 -15.19
CA VAL A 189 1.15 -13.19 -14.09
C VAL A 189 0.16 -14.30 -13.78
N LEU A 190 -0.34 -14.31 -12.56
CA LEU A 190 -1.49 -15.10 -12.14
C LEU A 190 -2.69 -14.18 -11.87
N GLN A 191 -3.84 -14.54 -12.42
CA GLN A 191 -5.08 -13.77 -12.31
C GLN A 191 -5.71 -13.93 -10.93
N ILE A 192 -6.12 -12.82 -10.32
CA ILE A 192 -6.85 -12.81 -9.06
C ILE A 192 -8.36 -12.72 -9.32
N THR A 193 -9.15 -13.53 -8.61
CA THR A 193 -10.61 -13.48 -8.62
C THR A 193 -11.17 -13.10 -7.25
N SER A 194 -12.28 -12.37 -7.24
CA SER A 194 -13.05 -12.04 -6.02
C SER A 194 -14.10 -13.10 -5.67
N GLN A 195 -14.31 -14.11 -6.53
CA GLN A 195 -15.25 -15.19 -6.25
C GLN A 195 -14.63 -16.18 -5.27
N ASN A 196 -15.40 -16.62 -4.27
CA ASN A 196 -14.95 -17.64 -3.32
C ASN A 196 -14.62 -18.96 -4.04
N LYS A 197 -13.43 -19.51 -3.76
CA LYS A 197 -12.95 -20.79 -4.27
C LYS A 197 -12.40 -21.71 -3.17
N ASP A 198 -12.79 -21.52 -1.90
CA ASP A 198 -12.29 -22.28 -0.75
C ASP A 198 -12.54 -23.80 -0.88
N ALA A 199 -13.59 -24.20 -1.60
CA ALA A 199 -13.90 -25.60 -1.85
C ALA A 199 -12.95 -26.28 -2.85
N ARG A 200 -12.05 -25.54 -3.52
CA ARG A 200 -11.15 -26.08 -4.53
C ARG A 200 -9.69 -26.04 -4.09
N ARG A 201 -8.95 -27.12 -4.38
CA ARG A 201 -7.55 -27.31 -3.97
C ARG A 201 -6.54 -26.67 -4.91
N ASP A 202 -6.96 -26.35 -6.13
CA ASP A 202 -6.21 -25.65 -7.18
C ASP A 202 -6.15 -24.13 -6.96
N HIS A 203 -6.83 -23.62 -5.94
CA HIS A 203 -6.86 -22.19 -5.59
C HIS A 203 -6.24 -21.94 -4.23
N ILE A 204 -5.51 -20.83 -4.13
CA ILE A 204 -5.06 -20.29 -2.85
C ILE A 204 -5.85 -19.03 -2.51
N ARG A 205 -6.14 -18.88 -1.21
CA ARG A 205 -6.71 -17.64 -0.67
C ARG A 205 -5.61 -16.60 -0.54
N ILE A 206 -5.89 -15.40 -1.00
CA ILE A 206 -5.05 -14.21 -0.85
C ILE A 206 -5.76 -13.30 0.16
N PRO A 207 -5.23 -13.19 1.39
CA PRO A 207 -5.74 -12.24 2.36
C PRO A 207 -5.70 -10.82 1.81
N ASN A 208 -6.75 -10.05 2.12
CA ASN A 208 -6.73 -8.62 1.83
C ASN A 208 -5.89 -7.87 2.88
N ASP A 209 -4.58 -7.94 2.74
CA ASP A 209 -3.60 -7.20 3.57
C ASP A 209 -3.53 -5.71 3.15
N GLY A 210 -4.65 -5.14 2.70
CA GLY A 210 -4.81 -3.76 2.31
C GLY A 210 -4.31 -3.44 0.90
N TRP A 211 -4.19 -4.42 0.00
CA TRP A 211 -3.88 -4.17 -1.41
C TRP A 211 -5.14 -3.91 -2.26
N ASP A 212 -6.32 -4.40 -1.84
CA ASP A 212 -7.62 -4.04 -2.44
C ASP A 212 -8.45 -3.19 -1.46
N GLU A 213 -8.44 -1.88 -1.68
CA GLU A 213 -9.18 -0.92 -0.85
C GLU A 213 -10.68 -0.82 -1.19
N VAL A 214 -11.13 -1.44 -2.29
CA VAL A 214 -12.50 -1.30 -2.80
C VAL A 214 -13.41 -2.38 -2.24
N SER A 215 -13.02 -3.66 -2.34
CA SER A 215 -13.89 -4.75 -1.90
C SER A 215 -13.76 -5.08 -0.42
N GLY A 216 -12.56 -4.93 0.15
CA GLY A 216 -12.26 -5.32 1.53
C GLY A 216 -12.42 -6.83 1.82
N LYS A 217 -12.61 -7.64 0.78
CA LYS A 217 -12.81 -9.09 0.86
C LYS A 217 -11.52 -9.80 0.54
N ASP A 218 -11.40 -11.04 0.97
CA ASP A 218 -10.33 -11.90 0.46
C ASP A 218 -10.56 -12.27 -0.98
N HIS A 219 -9.47 -12.65 -1.62
CA HIS A 219 -9.46 -13.03 -3.01
C HIS A 219 -8.91 -14.44 -3.16
N TRP A 220 -9.11 -15.02 -4.33
CA TRP A 220 -8.58 -16.33 -4.68
C TRP A 220 -7.78 -16.24 -5.95
N MET A 221 -6.82 -17.14 -6.08
CA MET A 221 -5.99 -17.24 -7.27
C MET A 221 -5.69 -18.70 -7.54
N GLU A 222 -5.83 -19.08 -8.79
CA GLU A 222 -5.51 -20.43 -9.27
C GLU A 222 -3.99 -20.56 -9.41
N ILE A 223 -3.42 -21.63 -8.85
CA ILE A 223 -1.97 -21.85 -8.80
C ILE A 223 -1.48 -23.03 -9.62
N ASP A 224 -2.40 -23.92 -10.04
CA ASP A 224 -2.06 -25.10 -10.86
C ASP A 224 -2.28 -24.82 -12.35
N VAL A 225 -1.91 -23.62 -12.80
CA VAL A 225 -2.08 -23.17 -14.18
C VAL A 225 -0.84 -22.47 -14.70
N PRO A 226 -0.55 -22.55 -16.01
CA PRO A 226 0.50 -21.75 -16.62
C PRO A 226 0.32 -20.26 -16.36
N LEU A 227 1.44 -19.55 -16.21
CA LEU A 227 1.45 -18.10 -16.10
C LEU A 227 0.88 -17.48 -17.38
N ARG A 228 0.13 -16.39 -17.21
CA ARG A 228 -0.39 -15.61 -18.33
C ARG A 228 0.62 -14.53 -18.67
N GLU A 229 1.00 -14.44 -19.93
CA GLU A 229 1.92 -13.40 -20.40
C GLU A 229 1.14 -12.11 -20.64
N VAL A 230 1.55 -11.03 -19.96
CA VAL A 230 0.93 -9.71 -20.07
C VAL A 230 2.01 -8.70 -20.47
N PRO A 231 1.92 -8.11 -21.67
CA PRO A 231 2.83 -7.03 -22.09
C PRO A 231 2.80 -5.85 -21.14
N TYR A 232 3.93 -5.16 -20.95
CA TYR A 232 4.03 -4.08 -19.97
C TYR A 232 3.07 -2.91 -20.26
N GLU A 233 2.74 -2.64 -21.53
CA GLU A 233 1.77 -1.61 -21.91
C GLU A 233 0.32 -1.92 -21.47
N LYS A 234 0.04 -3.17 -21.08
CA LYS A 234 -1.30 -3.61 -20.64
C LYS A 234 -1.50 -3.51 -19.13
N PHE A 235 -0.50 -3.02 -18.40
CA PHE A 235 -0.63 -2.64 -17.01
C PHE A 235 -1.29 -1.26 -16.91
N LEU A 236 -2.44 -1.21 -16.24
CA LEU A 236 -3.33 -0.05 -16.25
C LEU A 236 -2.98 0.98 -15.18
N THR A 237 -2.08 0.66 -14.27
CA THR A 237 -1.61 1.55 -13.20
C THR A 237 -0.16 1.93 -13.40
N VAL A 238 0.25 3.08 -12.86
CA VAL A 238 1.66 3.55 -12.91
C VAL A 238 2.53 2.95 -11.79
N SER A 239 1.90 2.30 -10.82
CA SER A 239 2.49 1.71 -9.62
C SER A 239 1.70 0.48 -9.18
N PRO A 240 2.29 -0.45 -8.41
CA PRO A 240 1.59 -1.62 -7.88
C PRO A 240 0.54 -1.24 -6.83
N GLN A 241 -0.52 -2.04 -6.75
CA GLN A 241 -1.56 -1.93 -5.72
C GLN A 241 -1.03 -2.33 -4.34
N GLY A 242 -0.10 -3.28 -4.30
CA GLY A 242 0.56 -3.75 -3.10
C GLY A 242 1.52 -4.91 -3.38
N ARG A 243 2.14 -5.46 -2.34
CA ARG A 243 2.88 -6.73 -2.42
C ARG A 243 1.93 -7.88 -2.10
N CYS A 244 2.17 -9.02 -2.75
CA CYS A 244 1.54 -10.28 -2.40
C CYS A 244 1.91 -10.65 -0.95
N PRO A 245 0.95 -11.06 -0.10
CA PRO A 245 1.23 -11.54 1.25
C PRO A 245 2.31 -12.62 1.26
N ALA A 246 3.26 -12.56 2.19
CA ALA A 246 4.46 -13.41 2.15
C ALA A 246 4.16 -14.92 2.17
N THR A 247 3.11 -15.33 2.89
CA THR A 247 2.65 -16.73 2.94
C THR A 247 2.09 -17.19 1.59
N THR A 248 1.22 -16.39 0.98
CA THR A 248 0.69 -16.60 -0.36
C THR A 248 1.81 -16.62 -1.40
N TRP A 249 2.75 -15.67 -1.32
CA TRP A 249 3.90 -15.61 -2.21
C TRP A 249 4.77 -16.87 -2.12
N GLY A 250 5.05 -17.37 -0.91
CA GLY A 250 5.77 -18.63 -0.73
C GLY A 250 5.07 -19.83 -1.39
N GLN A 251 3.74 -19.88 -1.36
CA GLN A 251 2.96 -20.92 -2.06
C GLN A 251 3.07 -20.81 -3.58
N ILE A 252 3.02 -19.59 -4.12
CA ILE A 252 3.22 -19.33 -5.56
C ILE A 252 4.63 -19.77 -5.96
N GLN A 253 5.65 -19.44 -5.17
CA GLN A 253 7.02 -19.83 -5.46
C GLN A 253 7.20 -21.35 -5.47
N ALA A 254 6.53 -22.06 -4.56
CA ALA A 254 6.54 -23.51 -4.53
C ALA A 254 5.82 -24.15 -5.73
N ALA A 255 4.75 -23.53 -6.24
CA ALA A 255 4.01 -23.99 -7.41
C ALA A 255 4.73 -23.67 -8.75
N HIS A 256 5.52 -22.59 -8.80
CA HIS A 256 6.15 -22.06 -10.01
C HIS A 256 7.71 -22.00 -9.98
N PRO A 257 8.41 -23.05 -9.53
CA PRO A 257 9.85 -22.96 -9.25
C PRO A 257 10.71 -22.66 -10.49
N THR A 258 10.34 -23.19 -11.66
CA THR A 258 11.11 -23.05 -12.90
C THR A 258 11.01 -21.66 -13.54
N GLN A 259 9.90 -20.96 -13.33
CA GLN A 259 9.70 -19.60 -13.87
C GLN A 259 10.42 -18.54 -13.03
N LEU A 260 10.55 -18.75 -11.72
CA LEU A 260 11.29 -17.88 -10.81
C LEU A 260 12.81 -18.05 -10.91
N ALA A 261 13.29 -19.24 -11.27
CA ALA A 261 14.71 -19.52 -11.50
C ALA A 261 15.26 -18.80 -12.76
N ARG A 262 14.39 -18.44 -13.70
CA ARG A 262 14.76 -17.80 -14.97
C ARG A 262 14.94 -16.27 -14.81
N ARG A 263 15.72 -15.86 -13.81
CA ARG A 263 16.18 -14.48 -13.64
C ARG A 263 17.31 -14.19 -14.66
N PRO A 264 17.28 -13.10 -15.43
CA PRO A 264 18.35 -12.77 -16.37
C PRO A 264 19.56 -12.20 -15.62
N ASP A 265 20.25 -13.03 -14.85
CA ASP A 265 21.54 -12.71 -14.23
C ASP A 265 22.47 -13.92 -14.35
N HIS A 266 22.70 -14.37 -15.59
CA HIS A 266 23.94 -14.97 -16.13
C HIS A 266 23.58 -15.75 -17.39
N PRO A 267 24.22 -15.52 -18.56
CA PRO A 267 24.27 -16.55 -19.57
C PRO A 267 24.90 -17.79 -18.92
N ALA A 268 24.27 -18.95 -19.09
CA ALA A 268 24.91 -20.22 -18.77
C ALA A 268 26.35 -20.18 -19.32
N PRO A 269 27.38 -20.58 -18.55
CA PRO A 269 28.73 -20.61 -19.09
C PRO A 269 28.68 -21.43 -20.37
N ALA A 270 28.98 -20.77 -21.49
CA ALA A 270 29.03 -21.42 -22.79
C ALA A 270 29.89 -22.67 -22.61
N THR A 271 29.30 -23.83 -22.87
CA THR A 271 30.05 -25.06 -23.05
C THR A 271 31.12 -24.76 -24.09
N VAL A 272 32.35 -24.57 -23.62
CA VAL A 272 33.52 -24.41 -24.48
C VAL A 272 33.55 -25.68 -25.34
N PRO A 273 33.45 -25.57 -26.67
CA PRO A 273 33.65 -26.74 -27.51
C PRO A 273 35.07 -27.24 -27.28
N GLU A 274 35.15 -28.52 -26.92
CA GLU A 274 36.37 -29.29 -26.73
C GLU A 274 37.32 -29.04 -27.91
N PRO A 275 38.58 -28.60 -27.68
CA PRO A 275 39.51 -28.41 -28.78
C PRO A 275 39.87 -29.78 -29.33
N LEU A 276 39.64 -29.97 -30.64
CA LEU A 276 40.05 -31.12 -31.44
C LEU A 276 41.54 -31.41 -31.23
N THR A 277 41.87 -32.28 -30.27
CA THR A 277 43.20 -32.86 -30.10
C THR A 277 43.44 -33.89 -31.17
N GLY A 278 43.84 -33.40 -32.34
CA GLY A 278 44.11 -34.18 -33.53
C GLY A 278 45.41 -33.76 -34.21
N TRP A 279 46.48 -33.49 -33.47
CA TRP A 279 47.83 -33.38 -34.05
C TRP A 279 48.82 -34.28 -33.33
N ARG A 280 49.44 -35.10 -34.17
CA ARG A 280 50.17 -36.32 -33.88
C ARG A 280 51.49 -36.05 -33.18
N LYS A 281 51.82 -36.97 -32.26
CA LYS A 281 53.19 -37.37 -31.94
C LYS A 281 53.95 -37.61 -33.24
N LEU A 282 54.99 -36.83 -33.50
CA LEU A 282 56.11 -37.25 -34.34
C LEU A 282 57.42 -36.70 -33.77
N THR A 283 58.14 -37.64 -33.16
CA THR A 283 59.60 -37.82 -33.18
C THR A 283 60.48 -36.83 -32.42
N ARG A 284 60.89 -37.26 -31.22
CA ARG A 284 62.27 -37.07 -30.74
C ARG A 284 63.26 -37.81 -31.66
N ARG A 285 64.17 -37.06 -32.30
CA ARG A 285 65.55 -37.46 -32.65
C ARG A 285 66.41 -36.27 -32.18
N HIS A 286 67.20 -36.38 -31.11
CA HIS A 286 68.58 -36.91 -31.08
C HIS A 286 69.49 -36.36 -32.19
N VAL A 287 70.74 -36.05 -31.81
CA VAL A 287 71.83 -35.33 -32.52
C VAL A 287 71.83 -33.84 -32.15
N ARG A 288 72.84 -33.25 -31.49
CA ARG A 288 74.31 -33.37 -31.58
C ARG A 288 74.93 -32.89 -30.24
N SER A 289 75.86 -33.64 -29.63
CA SER A 289 77.32 -33.39 -29.59
C SER A 289 77.70 -31.91 -29.37
N GLY A 290 78.58 -31.53 -28.45
CA GLY A 290 79.51 -32.29 -27.63
C GLY A 290 80.58 -31.34 -27.09
N SER A 291 81.42 -31.88 -26.20
CA SER A 291 82.82 -31.49 -25.97
C SER A 291 83.06 -30.18 -25.18
N THR A 292 83.99 -30.07 -24.21
CA THR A 292 85.08 -30.96 -23.76
C THR A 292 85.64 -30.47 -22.40
N PRO A 293 86.76 -31.01 -21.85
CA PRO A 293 86.97 -31.34 -20.45
C PRO A 293 87.45 -30.19 -19.55
#